data_AF-A0A2V5SWU4-F1
#
_entry.id   AF-A0A2V5SWU4-F1
#
_cell.length_a   1.000
_cell.length_b   1.000
_cell.length_c   1.000
_cell.angle_alpha   90.00
_cell.angle_beta   90.00
_cell.angle_gamma   90.00
#
_symmetry.space_group_name_H-M   'P 1'
#
loop_
_entity.id
_entity.type
_entity.pdbx_description
1 polymer ?
#
loop_
_entity_poly.entity_id
_entity_poly.type
_entity_poly.pdbx_seq_one_letter_code
_entity_poly.pdbx_strand_id
1 'polypeptide(L)'
;MFKDRRRTGEIVAPDSPGRDPIVTRIIWLRGREAQNANAFARDIYIHGTPEERNIGLPVSYGCIRMRSSDIISLYEIVGPGAAVTIVDAPLANVIPSLVSASSMAETNPAPFVIR
;
A
#
# COMPACT_ATOMS: atom_id res chain seq x y z
N MET A 1 10.74 11.02 1.56
CA MET A 1 11.25 10.34 0.35
C MET A 1 12.25 9.26 0.76
N PHE A 2 12.36 8.19 -0.02
CA PHE A 2 13.43 7.21 0.07
C PHE A 2 14.37 7.35 -1.14
N LYS A 3 15.67 7.23 -0.88
CA LYS A 3 16.71 7.04 -1.88
C LYS A 3 17.55 5.88 -1.44
N ASP A 4 17.84 4.93 -2.33
CA ASP A 4 18.62 3.74 -1.95
C ASP A 4 18.03 2.97 -0.77
N ARG A 5 16.69 2.96 -0.74
CA ARG A 5 15.87 2.32 0.30
C ARG A 5 16.16 2.86 1.72
N ARG A 6 16.78 4.04 1.79
CA ARG A 6 17.06 4.80 3.00
C ARG A 6 16.21 6.06 3.01
N ARG A 7 15.64 6.38 4.17
CA ARG A 7 14.85 7.59 4.36
C ARG A 7 15.77 8.81 4.21
N THR A 8 15.42 9.74 3.34
CA THR A 8 16.22 10.95 3.11
C THR A 8 15.89 12.10 4.08
N GLY A 9 14.74 12.02 4.75
CA GLY A 9 14.19 13.11 5.58
C GLY A 9 13.34 14.11 4.80
N GLU A 10 13.47 14.16 3.48
CA GLU A 10 12.65 15.01 2.61
C GLU A 10 11.17 14.65 2.69
N ILE A 11 10.31 15.68 2.76
CA ILE A 11 8.85 15.55 2.75
C ILE A 11 8.36 15.97 1.36
N VAL A 12 7.63 15.07 0.71
CA VAL A 12 7.01 15.31 -0.59
C VAL A 12 5.50 15.27 -0.37
N ALA A 13 4.81 16.36 -0.69
CA ALA A 13 3.36 16.42 -0.55
C ALA A 13 2.69 15.53 -1.62
N PRO A 14 1.49 14.99 -1.34
CA PRO A 14 0.69 14.31 -2.35
C PRO A 14 0.54 15.17 -3.61
N ASP A 15 0.70 14.52 -4.75
CA ASP A 15 0.58 15.06 -6.10
C ASP A 15 1.48 16.26 -6.42
N SER A 16 2.58 16.40 -5.67
CA SER A 16 3.64 17.38 -5.98
C SER A 16 4.20 17.12 -7.38
N PRO A 17 4.37 18.15 -8.23
CA PRO A 17 4.94 17.99 -9.56
C PRO A 17 6.40 17.53 -9.46
N GLY A 18 6.78 16.56 -10.30
CA GLY A 18 8.17 16.11 -10.37
C GLY A 18 8.30 14.61 -10.55
N ARG A 19 9.28 14.03 -9.85
CA ARG A 19 9.57 12.60 -9.91
C ARG A 19 8.53 11.80 -9.12
N ASP A 20 8.56 10.48 -9.30
CA ASP A 20 7.75 9.51 -8.58
C ASP A 20 8.60 8.74 -7.53
N PRO A 21 9.00 9.37 -6.42
CA PRO A 21 9.76 8.69 -5.39
C PRO A 21 8.87 7.79 -4.53
N ILE A 22 9.49 6.78 -3.93
CA ILE A 22 8.88 6.09 -2.81
C ILE A 22 8.87 7.02 -1.59
N VAL A 23 7.74 7.09 -0.89
CA VAL A 23 7.56 7.93 0.31
C VAL A 23 7.04 7.12 1.50
N THR A 24 7.06 7.75 2.67
CA THR A 24 6.52 7.30 3.98
C THR A 24 7.01 5.95 4.53
N ARG A 25 6.72 4.82 3.88
CA ARG A 25 7.04 3.45 4.33
C ARG A 25 7.27 2.51 3.15
N ILE A 26 8.06 1.45 3.40
CA ILE A 26 8.33 0.34 2.48
C ILE A 26 8.09 -0.97 3.23
N ILE A 27 7.27 -1.86 2.67
CA ILE A 27 7.09 -3.23 3.12
C ILE A 27 7.63 -4.16 2.01
N TRP A 28 8.58 -5.00 2.39
CA TRP A 28 9.27 -5.92 1.48
C TRP A 28 8.44 -7.18 1.25
N LEU A 29 8.29 -7.56 -0.02
CA LEU A 29 7.66 -8.81 -0.41
C LEU A 29 8.72 -9.86 -0.72
N ARG A 30 8.65 -11.02 -0.05
CA ARG A 30 9.61 -12.12 -0.25
C ARG A 30 9.40 -12.88 -1.54
N GLY A 31 8.14 -13.02 -2.00
CA GLY A 31 7.81 -13.91 -3.10
C GLY A 31 7.89 -15.38 -2.67
N ARG A 32 6.78 -15.95 -2.18
CA ARG A 32 6.76 -17.28 -1.54
C ARG A 32 6.27 -18.39 -2.47
N GLU A 33 5.98 -18.07 -3.73
CA GLU A 33 5.46 -18.99 -4.74
C GLU A 33 6.34 -18.93 -6.01
N ALA A 34 6.32 -19.97 -6.82
CA ALA A 34 7.19 -20.06 -8.01
C ALA A 34 7.03 -18.85 -8.95
N GLN A 35 5.79 -18.40 -9.19
CA GLN A 35 5.50 -17.26 -10.05
C GLN A 35 6.02 -15.91 -9.53
N ASN A 36 6.24 -15.78 -8.21
CA ASN A 36 6.64 -14.52 -7.58
C ASN A 36 7.96 -14.61 -6.81
N ALA A 37 8.70 -15.71 -6.94
CA ALA A 37 9.92 -16.01 -6.19
C ALA A 37 11.03 -14.94 -6.32
N ASN A 38 11.00 -14.14 -7.39
CA ASN A 38 11.96 -13.06 -7.63
C ASN A 38 11.49 -11.68 -7.15
N ALA A 39 10.32 -11.55 -6.51
CA ALA A 39 9.75 -10.26 -6.10
C ALA A 39 10.74 -9.44 -5.25
N PHE A 40 11.42 -10.09 -4.29
CA PHE A 40 12.41 -9.43 -3.45
C PHE A 40 13.62 -8.93 -4.26
N ALA A 41 14.16 -9.77 -5.15
CA ALA A 41 15.31 -9.43 -5.98
C ALA A 41 14.99 -8.36 -7.05
N ARG A 42 13.71 -8.17 -7.35
CA ARG A 42 13.19 -7.17 -8.30
C ARG A 42 12.72 -5.89 -7.63
N ASP A 43 12.98 -5.71 -6.33
CA ASP A 43 12.57 -4.51 -5.59
C ASP A 43 11.04 -4.27 -5.63
N ILE A 44 10.23 -5.34 -5.61
CA ILE A 44 8.76 -5.22 -5.56
C ILE A 44 8.29 -5.05 -4.11
N TYR A 45 7.67 -3.91 -3.81
CA TYR A 45 7.23 -3.52 -2.46
C TYR A 45 5.75 -3.19 -2.40
N ILE A 46 5.22 -3.15 -1.18
CA ILE A 46 4.09 -2.28 -0.86
C ILE A 46 4.69 -0.99 -0.29
N HIS A 47 4.35 0.17 -0.87
CA HIS A 47 4.95 1.43 -0.45
C HIS A 47 4.03 2.64 -0.59
N GLY A 48 4.40 3.72 0.10
CA GLY A 48 3.76 5.02 -0.05
C GLY A 48 4.16 5.70 -1.36
N THR A 49 3.22 6.41 -1.97
CA THR A 49 3.44 7.19 -3.19
C THR A 49 3.00 8.65 -3.01
N PRO A 50 3.70 9.65 -3.59
CA PRO A 50 3.16 10.98 -3.71
C PRO A 50 2.09 11.07 -4.81
N GLU A 51 2.13 10.22 -5.85
CA GLU A 51 1.13 10.19 -6.93
C GLU A 51 -0.21 9.55 -6.50
N GLU A 52 -0.84 10.10 -5.46
CA GLU A 52 -2.07 9.55 -4.91
C GLU A 52 -3.26 9.64 -5.87
N ARG A 53 -3.23 10.58 -6.81
CA ARG A 53 -4.21 10.67 -7.91
C ARG A 53 -4.27 9.43 -8.81
N ASN A 54 -3.22 8.60 -8.82
CA ASN A 54 -3.16 7.39 -9.64
C ASN A 54 -3.50 6.10 -8.86
N ILE A 55 -3.87 6.19 -7.58
CA ILE A 55 -4.28 5.02 -6.80
C ILE A 55 -5.50 4.36 -7.45
N GLY A 56 -5.45 3.04 -7.61
CA GLY A 56 -6.46 2.25 -8.31
C GLY A 56 -6.19 2.05 -9.81
N LEU A 57 -5.15 2.66 -10.37
CA LEU A 57 -4.74 2.51 -11.76
C LEU A 57 -3.50 1.60 -11.89
N PRO A 58 -3.35 0.87 -13.02
CA PRO A 58 -2.19 -0.01 -13.28
C PRO A 58 -0.95 0.81 -13.72
N VAL A 59 -0.47 1.69 -12.84
CA VAL A 59 0.59 2.68 -13.11
C VAL A 59 1.88 2.42 -12.33
N SER A 60 2.14 1.17 -11.99
CA SER A 60 3.37 0.76 -11.32
C SER A 60 4.17 -0.20 -12.19
N TYR A 61 5.47 -0.33 -11.90
CA TYR A 61 6.35 -1.33 -12.51
C TYR A 61 6.35 -2.66 -11.73
N GLY A 62 5.23 -2.98 -11.06
CA GLY A 62 5.05 -4.19 -10.26
C GLY A 62 4.85 -3.95 -8.76
N CYS A 63 5.29 -2.80 -8.23
CA CYS A 63 5.02 -2.42 -6.84
C CYS A 63 3.53 -2.17 -6.58
N ILE A 64 3.13 -2.31 -5.32
CA ILE A 64 1.81 -1.96 -4.82
C ILE A 64 1.90 -0.57 -4.16
N ARG A 65 1.22 0.40 -4.76
CA ARG A 65 1.22 1.80 -4.31
C ARG A 65 0.06 2.02 -3.36
N MET A 66 0.32 2.73 -2.26
CA MET A 66 -0.69 3.13 -1.28
C MET A 66 -0.58 4.63 -0.98
N ARG A 67 -1.69 5.23 -0.55
CA ARG A 67 -1.67 6.60 0.01
C ARG A 67 -0.74 6.65 1.22
N SER A 68 -0.20 7.83 1.48
CA SER A 68 0.75 8.04 2.56
C SER A 68 0.20 7.65 3.93
N SER A 69 -1.06 8.01 4.22
CA SER A 69 -1.77 7.64 5.46
C SER A 69 -1.94 6.13 5.62
N ASP A 70 -2.31 5.46 4.52
CA ASP A 70 -2.76 4.07 4.56
C ASP A 70 -1.58 3.12 4.76
N ILE A 71 -0.45 3.36 4.09
CA ILE A 71 0.76 2.54 4.29
C ILE A 71 1.39 2.79 5.68
N ILE A 72 1.26 4.00 6.24
CA ILE A 72 1.72 4.25 7.61
C ILE A 72 0.91 3.40 8.58
N SER A 73 -0.42 3.45 8.46
CA SER A 73 -1.34 2.66 9.28
C SER A 73 -1.09 1.16 9.12
N LEU A 74 -0.93 0.67 7.89
CA LEU A 74 -0.63 -0.73 7.62
C LEU A 74 0.71 -1.16 8.24
N TYR A 75 1.75 -0.34 8.09
CA TYR A 75 3.09 -0.63 8.61
C TYR A 75 3.11 -0.76 10.14
N GLU A 76 2.24 -0.03 10.84
CA GLU A 76 2.14 -0.09 12.31
C GLU A 76 1.45 -1.36 12.82
N ILE A 77 0.61 -2.01 12.00
CA ILE A 77 -0.15 -3.19 12.39
C ILE A 77 0.43 -4.51 11.87
N VAL A 78 1.27 -4.49 10.82
CA VAL A 78 1.85 -5.72 10.25
C VAL A 78 3.31 -5.92 10.65
N GLY A 79 3.62 -7.12 11.14
CA GLY A 79 4.98 -7.54 11.47
C GLY A 79 5.69 -8.31 10.35
N PRO A 80 7.02 -8.50 10.45
CA PRO A 80 7.76 -9.40 9.57
C PRO A 80 7.15 -10.80 9.56
N GLY A 81 7.04 -11.40 8.37
CA GLY A 81 6.43 -12.72 8.20
C GLY A 81 4.92 -12.72 8.02
N ALA A 82 4.25 -11.55 8.10
CA ALA A 82 2.85 -11.41 7.71
C ALA A 82 2.64 -11.96 6.28
N ALA A 83 1.60 -12.79 6.13
CA ALA A 83 1.24 -13.36 4.84
C ALA A 83 0.58 -12.28 3.96
N VAL A 84 0.97 -12.26 2.69
CA VAL A 84 0.37 -11.39 1.67
C VAL A 84 -0.12 -12.27 0.54
N THR A 85 -1.41 -12.16 0.24
CA THR A 85 -2.03 -12.84 -0.89
C THR A 85 -2.44 -11.79 -1.91
N ILE A 86 -1.99 -11.96 -3.15
CA ILE A 86 -2.36 -11.09 -4.29
C ILE A 86 -3.23 -11.93 -5.22
N VAL A 87 -4.41 -11.43 -5.53
CA VAL A 87 -5.39 -12.13 -6.38
C VAL A 87 -5.95 -11.18 -7.42
N ASP A 88 -6.25 -11.72 -8.60
CA ASP A 88 -7.00 -11.03 -9.64
C ASP A 88 -8.48 -11.39 -9.53
N ALA A 89 -9.13 -10.84 -8.51
CA ALA A 89 -10.55 -11.05 -8.24
C ALA A 89 -11.14 -9.82 -7.55
N PRO A 90 -12.44 -9.52 -7.74
CA PRO A 90 -13.13 -8.47 -7.01
C PRO A 90 -13.00 -8.68 -5.49
N LEU A 91 -12.78 -7.59 -4.74
CA LEU A 91 -12.62 -7.64 -3.28
C LEU A 91 -13.79 -8.36 -2.58
N ALA A 92 -15.01 -8.15 -3.08
CA ALA A 92 -16.22 -8.81 -2.61
C ALA A 92 -16.15 -10.35 -2.63
N ASN A 93 -15.43 -10.92 -3.61
CA ASN A 93 -15.29 -12.37 -3.74
C ASN A 93 -14.23 -12.91 -2.78
N VAL A 94 -13.22 -12.10 -2.45
CA VAL A 94 -12.07 -12.48 -1.63
C VAL A 94 -12.40 -12.32 -0.15
N ILE A 95 -13.14 -11.28 0.21
CA ILE A 95 -13.54 -10.95 1.58
C ILE A 95 -15.04 -10.63 1.60
N PRO A 96 -15.93 -11.65 1.54
CA PRO A 96 -17.37 -11.45 1.48
C PRO A 96 -17.94 -10.66 2.68
N SER A 97 -17.28 -10.77 3.84
CA SER A 97 -17.65 -10.05 5.06
C SER A 97 -17.50 -8.53 4.94
N LEU A 98 -16.62 -8.02 4.07
CA LEU A 98 -16.48 -6.57 3.85
C LEU A 98 -17.65 -5.98 3.06
N VAL A 99 -18.32 -6.77 2.21
CA VAL A 99 -19.51 -6.33 1.46
C VAL A 99 -20.68 -6.10 2.40
N SER A 100 -20.80 -6.96 3.42
CA SER A 100 -21.84 -6.84 4.46
C SER A 100 -21.61 -5.64 5.38
N ALA A 101 -20.34 -5.29 5.65
CA ALA A 101 -20.00 -4.11 6.45
C ALA A 101 -20.27 -2.80 5.69
N SER A 102 -19.93 -2.73 4.39
CA SER A 102 -20.20 -1.55 3.56
C SER A 102 -21.70 -1.33 3.31
N SER A 103 -22.50 -2.40 3.24
CA SER A 103 -23.97 -2.34 3.20
C SER A 103 -24.60 -1.78 4.49
N MET A 104 -23.88 -1.82 5.62
CA MET A 104 -24.33 -1.28 6.91
C MET A 104 -23.74 0.10 7.21
N ALA A 105 -22.85 0.62 6.36
CA ALA A 105 -22.04 1.81 6.64
C ALA A 105 -22.62 3.13 6.11
N GLU A 106 -23.83 3.16 5.54
CA GLU A 106 -24.50 4.44 5.18
C GLU A 106 -24.87 5.30 6.41
N THR A 107 -24.69 4.81 7.65
CA THR A 107 -24.98 5.56 8.87
C THR A 107 -23.81 5.71 9.85
N ASN A 108 -22.54 5.60 9.43
CA ASN A 108 -21.42 5.82 10.35
C ASN A 108 -20.80 7.22 10.20
N PRO A 109 -21.12 8.21 11.06
CA PRO A 109 -20.29 9.38 11.21
C PRO A 109 -19.03 8.93 11.95
N ALA A 110 -17.93 8.74 11.23
CA ALA A 110 -16.66 8.37 11.83
C ALA A 110 -16.32 9.33 13.00
N PRO A 111 -16.09 8.85 14.24
CA PRO A 111 -15.40 9.67 15.20
C PRO A 111 -13.92 9.65 14.82
N PHE A 112 -13.40 10.83 14.50
CA PHE A 112 -12.00 11.15 14.59
C PHE A 112 -11.48 10.64 15.95
N VAL A 113 -10.53 9.70 15.97
CA VAL A 113 -9.78 9.38 17.18
C VAL A 113 -8.32 9.68 16.93
N ILE A 114 -7.93 10.86 17.40
CA ILE A 114 -6.55 11.18 17.76
C ILE A 114 -6.18 10.26 18.93
N ARG A 115 -5.10 9.50 18.78
CA ARG A 115 -4.18 9.15 19.86
C ARG A 115 -2.76 9.20 19.33
#